data_AF-F0S5W0-F1
#
_entry.id   AF-F0S5W0-F1
#
_cell.length_a   1.000
_cell.length_b   1.000
_cell.length_c   1.000
_cell.angle_alpha   90.00
_cell.angle_beta   90.00
_cell.angle_gamma   90.00
#
_symmetry.space_group_name_H-M   'P 1'
#
loop_
_entity.id
_entity.type
_entity.pdbx_description
1 polymer ?
#
loop_
_entity_poly.entity_id
_entity_poly.type
_entity_poly.pdbx_seq_one_letter_code
_entity_poly.pdbx_strand_id
1 'polypeptide(L)'
;MHKPIKFLFLFLALLGTIISKAQNIRVSGGKKIDQRLVGTWSGSEKDQQMKDVSRKWEMKRYDDGNFTITFTTNYLGDEQVSVEEGKWWTKKNKFYEYHNESKKTDIYEYHILDDDNIKFKSIKISLEMEVDSYEFTDTRAPESKTDNNNIYQSAIKVNNIREEYEYVRNNCVNCKVILQSLKFYGGKPFDILQVKREDGNIQDYIFDISSFFGKGFK
;
A
#
# COMPACT_ATOMS: atom_id res chain seq x y z
N MET A 1 24.44 70.94 -18.96
CA MET A 1 23.19 70.42 -18.37
C MET A 1 23.05 68.96 -18.74
N HIS A 2 23.68 68.03 -18.01
CA HIS A 2 23.46 66.57 -18.10
C HIS A 2 23.89 65.95 -16.75
N LYS A 3 22.97 65.27 -16.07
CA LYS A 3 23.26 64.51 -14.84
C LYS A 3 23.61 63.06 -15.22
N PRO A 4 24.58 62.40 -14.57
CA PRO A 4 24.78 60.96 -14.76
C PRO A 4 23.77 60.18 -13.91
N ILE A 5 23.08 59.23 -14.55
CA ILE A 5 22.18 58.26 -13.92
C ILE A 5 23.02 57.15 -13.30
N LYS A 6 22.90 56.97 -11.98
CA LYS A 6 23.45 55.82 -11.25
C LYS A 6 22.54 54.61 -11.49
N PHE A 7 23.04 53.58 -12.19
CA PHE A 7 22.36 52.28 -12.26
C PHE A 7 22.52 51.57 -10.91
N LEU A 8 21.44 51.50 -10.14
CA LEU A 8 21.31 50.65 -8.96
C LEU A 8 20.79 49.28 -9.44
N PHE A 9 21.67 48.28 -9.54
CA PHE A 9 21.26 46.90 -9.78
C PHE A 9 20.62 46.33 -8.50
N LEU A 10 19.30 46.26 -8.50
CA LEU A 10 18.52 45.57 -7.46
C LEU A 10 18.47 44.07 -7.83
N PHE A 11 19.32 43.27 -7.19
CA PHE A 11 19.26 41.80 -7.25
C PHE A 11 18.04 41.35 -6.42
N LEU A 12 16.88 41.20 -7.05
CA LEU A 12 15.72 40.58 -6.42
C LEU A 12 15.88 39.06 -6.54
N ALA A 13 16.35 38.42 -5.47
CA ALA A 13 16.41 36.96 -5.35
C ALA A 13 14.98 36.40 -5.31
N LEU A 14 14.49 35.89 -6.44
CA LEU A 14 13.27 35.10 -6.48
C LEU A 14 13.62 33.65 -6.11
N LEU A 15 13.76 33.38 -4.80
CA LEU A 15 13.69 32.00 -4.30
C LEU A 15 12.24 31.52 -4.48
N GLY A 16 11.98 30.87 -5.61
CA GLY A 16 10.76 30.09 -5.81
C GLY A 16 10.80 28.89 -4.87
N THR A 17 10.18 29.00 -3.70
CA THR A 17 9.85 27.83 -2.89
C THR A 17 8.76 27.05 -3.62
N ILE A 18 9.15 25.94 -4.24
CA ILE A 18 8.21 24.93 -4.73
C ILE A 18 7.62 24.26 -3.50
N ILE A 19 6.56 24.85 -2.95
CA ILE A 19 5.74 24.19 -1.95
C ILE A 19 4.87 23.21 -2.73
N SER A 20 5.33 21.96 -2.86
CA SER A 20 4.50 20.85 -3.33
C SER A 20 3.28 20.74 -2.40
N LYS A 21 2.13 21.26 -2.86
CA LYS A 21 0.86 21.09 -2.16
C LYS A 21 0.52 19.61 -2.17
N ALA A 22 0.71 18.93 -1.03
CA ALA A 22 0.17 17.60 -0.81
C ALA A 22 -1.37 17.64 -0.95
N GLN A 23 -1.87 17.21 -2.10
CA GLN A 23 -3.30 17.10 -2.35
C GLN A 23 -3.84 15.95 -1.48
N ASN A 24 -4.78 16.26 -0.58
CA ASN A 24 -5.41 15.23 0.25
C ASN A 24 -6.78 14.90 -0.33
N ILE A 25 -7.00 13.63 -0.70
CA ILE A 25 -8.32 13.15 -1.13
C ILE A 25 -9.15 12.81 0.12
N ARG A 26 -10.42 13.21 0.14
CA ARG A 26 -11.37 12.82 1.19
C ARG A 26 -12.02 11.49 0.80
N VAL A 27 -11.90 10.49 1.66
CA VAL A 27 -12.57 9.19 1.53
C VAL A 27 -13.84 9.20 2.39
N SER A 28 -14.75 8.24 2.15
CA SER A 28 -16.01 8.07 2.91
C SER A 28 -15.82 8.30 4.41
N GLY A 29 -16.73 9.07 5.03
CA GLY A 29 -16.68 9.36 6.47
C GLY A 29 -15.72 10.48 6.88
N GLY A 30 -15.28 11.33 5.95
CA GLY A 30 -14.48 12.54 6.25
C GLY A 30 -13.01 12.27 6.58
N LYS A 31 -12.54 11.06 6.31
CA LYS A 31 -11.13 10.64 6.45
C LYS A 31 -10.29 11.26 5.33
N LYS A 32 -9.03 11.56 5.63
CA LYS A 32 -8.07 12.14 4.67
C LYS A 32 -7.01 11.13 4.29
N ILE A 33 -6.67 11.12 3.01
CA ILE A 33 -5.58 10.34 2.43
C ILE A 33 -4.45 11.29 2.10
N ASP A 34 -3.26 11.02 2.65
CA ASP A 34 -2.04 11.70 2.25
C ASP A 34 -1.48 11.00 1.00
N GLN A 35 -1.59 11.65 -0.16
CA GLN A 35 -1.22 11.06 -1.45
C GLN A 35 0.26 10.65 -1.52
N ARG A 36 1.13 11.21 -0.67
CA ARG A 36 2.54 10.84 -0.62
C ARG A 36 2.76 9.40 -0.11
N LEU A 37 1.80 8.88 0.65
CA LEU A 37 1.83 7.52 1.22
C LEU A 37 1.18 6.48 0.29
N VAL A 38 0.52 6.91 -0.80
CA VAL A 38 -0.07 5.98 -1.78
C VAL A 38 1.05 5.27 -2.55
N GLY A 39 0.84 3.98 -2.82
CA GLY A 39 1.77 3.14 -3.57
C GLY A 39 2.16 1.87 -2.83
N THR A 40 3.19 1.19 -3.36
CA THR A 40 3.75 -0.03 -2.79
C THR A 40 4.97 0.29 -1.94
N TRP A 41 4.99 -0.26 -0.74
CA TRP A 41 6.01 -0.05 0.27
C TRP A 41 6.50 -1.40 0.77
N SER A 42 7.74 -1.46 1.21
CA SER A 42 8.33 -2.65 1.80
C SER A 42 9.09 -2.26 3.05
N GLY A 43 9.26 -3.21 3.95
CA GLY A 43 10.07 -3.02 5.13
C GLY A 43 10.37 -4.33 5.81
N SER A 44 11.16 -4.25 6.87
CA SER A 44 11.49 -5.40 7.68
C SER A 44 11.80 -5.00 9.10
N GLU A 45 11.51 -5.90 10.04
CA GLU A 45 11.94 -5.83 11.42
C GLU A 45 12.56 -7.15 11.84
N LYS A 46 13.33 -7.08 12.92
CA LYS A 46 13.85 -8.24 13.61
C LYS A 46 13.88 -7.94 15.10
N ASP A 47 13.44 -8.91 15.90
CA ASP A 47 13.46 -8.87 17.36
C ASP A 47 12.65 -7.71 17.97
N GLN A 48 11.78 -7.02 17.22
CA GLN A 48 10.99 -5.91 17.78
C GLN A 48 9.61 -6.36 18.27
N GLN A 49 8.96 -7.26 17.53
CA GLN A 49 7.67 -7.82 17.96
C GLN A 49 7.86 -8.95 18.99
N MET A 50 8.78 -9.86 18.68
CA MET A 50 9.13 -11.03 19.50
C MET A 50 10.61 -11.36 19.28
N LYS A 51 11.29 -11.83 20.32
CA LYS A 51 12.68 -12.30 20.22
C LYS A 51 12.80 -13.48 19.24
N ASP A 52 13.88 -13.48 18.46
CA ASP A 52 14.24 -14.50 17.46
C ASP A 52 13.24 -14.61 16.30
N VAL A 53 12.39 -13.59 16.12
CA VAL A 53 11.49 -13.43 14.98
C VAL A 53 12.02 -12.34 14.07
N SER A 54 11.98 -12.59 12.76
CA SER A 54 12.11 -11.55 11.75
C SER A 54 10.86 -11.52 10.89
N ARG A 55 10.42 -10.32 10.54
CA ARG A 55 9.26 -10.11 9.68
C ARG A 55 9.62 -9.13 8.58
N LYS A 56 9.31 -9.50 7.35
CA LYS A 56 9.32 -8.61 6.19
C LYS A 56 7.88 -8.32 5.78
N TRP A 57 7.64 -7.16 5.19
CA TRP A 57 6.35 -6.85 4.61
C TRP A 57 6.45 -6.20 3.25
N GLU A 58 5.42 -6.42 2.45
CA GLU A 58 5.07 -5.64 1.28
C GLU A 58 3.65 -5.10 1.47
N MET A 59 3.49 -3.78 1.46
CA MET A 59 2.22 -3.10 1.69
C MET A 59 1.83 -2.28 0.46
N LYS A 60 0.60 -2.44 -0.01
CA LYS A 60 0.00 -1.54 -1.00
C LYS A 60 -1.04 -0.67 -0.33
N ARG A 61 -0.81 0.65 -0.33
CA ARG A 61 -1.74 1.68 0.14
C ARG A 61 -2.45 2.29 -1.06
N TYR A 62 -3.77 2.08 -1.14
CA TYR A 62 -4.60 2.60 -2.21
C TYR A 62 -5.08 4.02 -1.89
N ASP A 63 -5.33 4.83 -2.92
CA ASP A 63 -5.81 6.21 -2.81
C ASP A 63 -7.27 6.33 -2.32
N ASP A 64 -8.01 5.22 -2.36
CA ASP A 64 -9.35 5.06 -1.79
C ASP A 64 -9.36 4.75 -0.28
N GLY A 65 -8.17 4.67 0.34
CA GLY A 65 -8.02 4.40 1.77
C GLY A 65 -8.12 2.93 2.16
N ASN A 66 -8.10 1.98 1.22
CA ASN A 66 -7.86 0.57 1.53
C ASN A 66 -6.35 0.28 1.54
N PHE A 67 -5.95 -0.80 2.21
CA PHE A 67 -4.61 -1.38 2.08
C PHE A 67 -4.64 -2.90 2.03
N THR A 68 -3.57 -3.47 1.49
CA THR A 68 -3.20 -4.88 1.62
C THR A 68 -1.76 -4.94 2.11
N ILE A 69 -1.46 -5.83 3.05
CA ILE A 69 -0.09 -6.07 3.53
C ILE A 69 0.18 -7.57 3.54
N THR A 70 1.28 -7.98 2.93
CA THR A 70 1.76 -9.36 2.96
C THR A 70 2.97 -9.42 3.85
N PHE A 71 2.88 -10.20 4.92
CA PHE A 71 3.96 -10.45 5.85
C PHE A 71 4.64 -11.77 5.52
N THR A 72 5.96 -11.76 5.51
CA THR A 72 6.80 -12.96 5.54
C THR A 72 7.51 -12.99 6.89
N THR A 73 7.06 -13.88 7.76
CA THR A 73 7.59 -14.06 9.12
C THR A 73 8.50 -15.28 9.13
N ASN A 74 9.72 -15.13 9.61
CA ASN A 74 10.62 -16.26 9.88
C ASN A 74 10.79 -16.39 11.40
N TYR A 75 10.49 -17.58 11.91
CA TYR A 75 10.74 -17.96 13.30
C TYR A 75 11.55 -19.26 13.32
N LEU A 76 12.78 -19.19 13.85
CA LEU A 76 13.70 -20.34 13.95
C LEU A 76 13.92 -21.11 12.63
N GLY A 77 13.84 -20.42 11.48
CA GLY A 77 14.00 -21.03 10.15
C GLY A 77 12.69 -21.41 9.47
N ASP A 78 11.57 -21.45 10.20
CA ASP A 78 10.25 -21.70 9.62
C ASP A 78 9.67 -20.40 9.07
N GLU A 79 9.46 -20.36 7.75
CA GLU A 79 8.86 -19.22 7.07
C GLU A 79 7.34 -19.38 6.95
N GLN A 80 6.61 -18.39 7.45
CA GLN A 80 5.17 -18.26 7.31
C GLN A 80 4.82 -16.99 6.55
N VAL A 81 3.81 -17.09 5.70
CA VAL A 81 3.25 -15.93 5.01
C VAL A 81 1.82 -15.71 5.47
N SER A 82 1.52 -14.48 5.85
CA SER A 82 0.16 -14.02 6.14
C SER A 82 -0.15 -12.79 5.31
N VAL A 83 -1.43 -12.58 5.03
CA VAL A 83 -1.90 -11.40 4.34
C VAL A 83 -2.98 -10.75 5.18
N GLU A 84 -2.88 -9.44 5.35
CA GLU A 84 -3.86 -8.65 6.06
C GLU A 84 -4.42 -7.56 5.14
N GLU A 85 -5.68 -7.22 5.38
CA GLU A 85 -6.38 -6.17 4.65
C GLU A 85 -7.03 -5.21 5.61
N GLY A 86 -7.20 -3.98 5.16
CA GLY A 86 -7.80 -2.99 6.01
C GLY A 86 -8.02 -1.64 5.36
N LYS A 87 -8.20 -0.64 6.23
CA LYS A 87 -8.38 0.75 5.84
C LYS A 87 -7.34 1.63 6.49
N TRP A 88 -6.84 2.60 5.76
CA TRP A 88 -5.89 3.58 6.27
C TRP A 88 -6.36 5.02 6.05
N TRP A 89 -5.89 5.92 6.90
CA TRP A 89 -6.10 7.36 6.76
C TRP A 89 -5.08 8.13 7.60
N THR A 90 -4.97 9.43 7.37
CA THR A 90 -4.13 10.31 8.16
C THR A 90 -4.92 11.41 8.87
N LYS A 91 -4.45 11.83 10.04
CA LYS A 91 -4.98 12.98 10.78
C LYS A 91 -3.91 13.57 11.68
N LYS A 92 -3.55 14.85 11.47
CA LYS A 92 -2.58 15.59 12.29
C LYS A 92 -1.26 14.80 12.50
N ASN A 93 -0.58 14.45 11.40
CA ASN A 93 0.68 13.68 11.37
C ASN A 93 0.61 12.26 11.96
N LYS A 94 -0.60 11.75 12.21
CA LYS A 94 -0.81 10.37 12.59
C LYS A 94 -1.31 9.56 11.41
N PHE A 95 -0.77 8.37 11.27
CA PHE A 95 -1.24 7.33 10.38
C PHE A 95 -2.11 6.36 11.19
N TYR A 96 -3.24 5.98 10.62
CA TYR A 96 -4.18 5.06 11.22
C TYR A 96 -4.33 3.86 10.31
N GLU A 97 -4.20 2.66 10.88
CA GLU A 97 -4.28 1.40 10.17
C GLU A 97 -5.35 0.53 10.83
N TYR A 98 -6.53 0.46 10.22
CA TYR A 98 -7.62 -0.38 10.69
C TYR A 98 -7.54 -1.74 10.01
N HIS A 99 -7.43 -2.79 10.82
CA HIS A 99 -7.30 -4.17 10.36
C HIS A 99 -8.66 -4.86 10.30
N ASN A 100 -9.00 -5.44 9.15
CA ASN A 100 -10.30 -6.08 8.95
C ASN A 100 -10.48 -7.34 9.82
N GLU A 101 -9.43 -8.13 10.04
CA GLU A 101 -9.52 -9.36 10.82
C GLU A 101 -9.70 -9.06 12.31
N SER A 102 -8.78 -8.29 12.90
CA SER A 102 -8.79 -7.98 14.33
C SER A 102 -9.85 -6.95 14.73
N LYS A 103 -10.40 -6.19 13.77
CA LYS A 103 -11.31 -5.05 13.98
C LYS A 103 -10.70 -3.94 14.85
N LYS A 104 -9.37 -3.90 14.98
CA LYS A 104 -8.63 -2.90 15.76
C LYS A 104 -7.93 -1.91 14.85
N THR A 105 -7.54 -0.77 15.42
CA THR A 105 -6.79 0.28 14.72
C THR A 105 -5.47 0.53 15.40
N ASP A 106 -4.40 0.36 14.63
CA ASP A 106 -3.07 0.79 15.01
C ASP A 106 -2.88 2.26 14.63
N ILE A 107 -2.11 2.96 15.45
CA ILE A 107 -1.86 4.39 15.32
C ILE A 107 -0.37 4.61 15.42
N TYR A 108 0.16 5.28 14.40
CA TYR A 108 1.57 5.63 14.30
C TYR A 108 1.71 7.14 14.13
N GLU A 109 2.77 7.68 14.70
CA GLU A 109 3.35 8.90 14.18
C GLU A 109 4.16 8.55 12.93
N TYR A 110 4.07 9.37 11.88
CA TYR A 110 4.85 9.15 10.66
C TYR A 110 5.59 10.42 10.23
N HIS A 111 6.78 10.21 9.68
CA HIS A 111 7.65 11.24 9.15
C HIS A 111 8.14 10.82 7.76
N ILE A 112 7.79 11.61 6.76
CA ILE A 112 8.32 11.43 5.40
C ILE A 112 9.76 11.93 5.41
N LEU A 113 10.70 11.02 5.15
CA LEU A 113 12.13 11.33 5.10
C LEU A 113 12.51 11.84 3.71
N ASP A 114 12.02 11.16 2.68
CA ASP A 114 12.13 11.51 1.27
C ASP A 114 10.99 10.83 0.47
N ASP A 115 11.05 10.87 -0.86
CA ASP A 115 10.01 10.32 -1.74
C ASP A 115 9.86 8.79 -1.62
N ASP A 116 10.93 8.12 -1.17
CA ASP A 116 11.03 6.66 -1.10
C ASP A 116 11.12 6.12 0.33
N ASN A 117 11.16 6.97 1.35
CA ASN A 117 11.34 6.54 2.73
C ASN A 117 10.39 7.25 3.70
N ILE A 118 9.63 6.46 4.46
CA ILE A 118 8.71 6.95 5.49
C ILE A 118 9.01 6.25 6.80
N LYS A 119 9.35 7.03 7.82
CA LYS A 119 9.58 6.51 9.17
C LYS A 119 8.29 6.49 9.97
N PHE A 120 8.02 5.39 10.64
CA PHE A 120 6.89 5.20 11.54
C PHE A 120 7.36 4.93 12.96
N LYS A 121 6.60 5.47 13.92
CA LYS A 121 6.76 5.20 15.35
C LYS A 121 5.41 4.89 15.96
N SER A 122 5.31 3.79 16.69
CA SER A 122 4.04 3.40 17.31
C SER A 122 3.59 4.39 18.37
N ILE A 123 2.29 4.68 18.37
CA ILE A 123 1.57 5.37 19.45
C ILE A 123 0.62 4.40 20.14
N LYS A 124 -0.05 3.56 19.35
CA LYS A 124 -0.95 2.53 19.83
C LYS A 124 -0.90 1.36 18.85
N ILE A 125 -0.56 0.18 19.35
CA ILE A 125 -0.63 -1.07 18.59
C ILE A 125 -1.65 -1.98 19.29
N SER A 126 -2.34 -2.78 18.49
CA SER A 126 -3.39 -3.70 18.88
C SER A 126 -2.91 -5.00 19.52
N LEU A 127 -1.63 -5.32 19.29
CA LEU A 127 -0.87 -6.46 19.81
C LEU A 127 0.14 -6.01 20.89
N GLU A 128 0.50 -6.93 21.79
CA GLU A 128 1.64 -6.75 22.69
C GLU A 128 2.95 -6.90 21.91
N MET A 129 3.97 -6.13 22.29
CA MET A 129 5.25 -6.03 21.61
C MET A 129 6.38 -6.30 22.60
N GLU A 130 7.50 -6.87 22.14
CA GLU A 130 8.70 -7.07 22.96
C GLU A 130 9.38 -5.75 23.36
N VAL A 131 9.25 -4.71 22.52
CA VAL A 131 9.87 -3.39 22.74
C VAL A 131 8.86 -2.34 23.21
N ASP A 132 9.32 -1.43 24.08
CA ASP A 132 8.52 -0.30 24.60
C ASP A 132 8.12 0.72 23.51
N SER A 133 8.88 0.79 22.42
CA SER A 133 8.67 1.76 21.32
C SER A 133 9.02 1.11 19.99
N TYR A 134 8.01 0.65 19.27
CA TYR A 134 8.17 0.05 17.94
C TYR A 134 8.39 1.13 16.87
N GLU A 135 9.46 0.99 16.10
CA GLU A 135 9.80 1.89 15.00
C GLU A 135 10.22 1.10 13.76
N PHE A 136 9.80 1.57 12.60
CA PHE A 136 10.21 1.00 11.31
C PHE A 136 10.28 2.07 10.24
N THR A 137 10.93 1.73 9.13
CA THR A 137 10.93 2.55 7.92
C THR A 137 10.31 1.74 6.80
N ASP A 138 9.30 2.31 6.16
CA ASP A 138 8.83 1.84 4.88
C ASP A 138 9.70 2.43 3.78
N THR A 139 10.19 1.57 2.91
CA THR A 139 10.91 1.93 1.69
C THR A 139 10.02 1.66 0.49
N ARG A 140 9.89 2.61 -0.42
CA ARG A 140 9.09 2.47 -1.62
C ARG A 140 9.62 1.27 -2.40
N ALA A 141 8.76 0.28 -2.58
CA ALA A 141 9.07 -0.83 -3.46
C ALA A 141 8.87 -0.34 -4.90
N PRO A 142 9.70 -0.77 -5.87
CA PRO A 142 9.38 -0.53 -7.26
C PRO A 142 7.96 -1.06 -7.49
N GLU A 143 7.07 -0.20 -8.01
CA GLU A 143 5.79 -0.69 -8.48
C GLU A 143 6.08 -1.86 -9.41
N SER A 144 5.45 -3.02 -9.19
CA SER A 144 5.38 -4.01 -10.27
C SER A 144 4.83 -3.24 -11.47
N LYS A 145 5.66 -3.06 -12.51
CA LYS A 145 5.43 -2.15 -13.64
C LYS A 145 4.11 -2.46 -14.31
N THR A 146 3.04 -1.90 -13.78
CA THR A 146 1.69 -2.18 -14.23
C THR A 146 0.87 -0.97 -13.85
N ASP A 147 0.98 0.01 -14.75
CA ASP A 147 0.23 1.26 -14.83
C ASP A 147 -1.23 1.05 -14.36
N ASN A 148 -1.64 1.69 -13.26
CA ASN A 148 -2.94 1.40 -12.62
C ASN A 148 -4.16 1.64 -13.53
N ASN A 149 -4.03 2.44 -14.60
CA ASN A 149 -5.08 2.56 -15.63
C ASN A 149 -5.10 1.37 -16.61
N ASN A 150 -3.95 0.79 -16.90
CA ASN A 150 -3.83 -0.32 -17.85
C ASN A 150 -4.19 -1.66 -17.19
N ILE A 151 -3.88 -1.88 -15.90
CA ILE A 151 -4.12 -3.19 -15.25
C ILE A 151 -5.58 -3.63 -15.27
N TYR A 152 -6.51 -2.71 -15.04
CA TYR A 152 -7.94 -3.00 -15.07
C TYR A 152 -8.46 -3.09 -16.51
N GLN A 153 -7.79 -2.45 -17.47
CA GLN A 153 -8.10 -2.59 -18.90
C GLN A 153 -7.61 -3.94 -19.44
N SER A 154 -6.49 -4.45 -18.92
CA SER A 154 -5.91 -5.75 -19.22
C SER A 154 -6.44 -6.87 -18.32
N ALA A 155 -7.45 -6.61 -17.48
CA ALA A 155 -8.01 -7.60 -16.58
C ALA A 155 -8.53 -8.82 -17.36
N ILE A 156 -8.31 -10.00 -16.79
CA ILE A 156 -8.71 -11.28 -17.38
C ILE A 156 -10.22 -11.38 -17.29
N LYS A 157 -10.90 -11.46 -18.43
CA LYS A 157 -12.35 -11.63 -18.47
C LYS A 157 -12.70 -13.08 -18.20
N VAL A 158 -13.58 -13.29 -17.24
CA VAL A 158 -14.08 -14.60 -16.81
C VAL A 158 -15.60 -14.56 -16.72
N ASN A 159 -16.25 -15.71 -16.86
CA ASN A 159 -17.71 -15.83 -16.81
C ASN A 159 -18.22 -16.40 -15.49
N ASN A 160 -17.32 -16.92 -14.65
CA ASN A 160 -17.62 -17.46 -13.33
C ASN A 160 -16.33 -17.59 -12.49
N ILE A 161 -16.50 -17.83 -11.19
CA ILE A 161 -15.41 -17.98 -10.23
C ILE A 161 -14.47 -19.16 -10.59
N ARG A 162 -15.01 -20.23 -11.17
CA ARG A 162 -14.20 -21.42 -11.50
C ARG A 162 -13.14 -21.10 -12.56
N GLU A 163 -13.47 -20.26 -13.53
CA GLU A 163 -12.53 -19.81 -14.58
C GLU A 163 -11.34 -19.02 -13.99
N GLU A 164 -11.53 -18.27 -12.91
CA GLU A 164 -10.44 -17.52 -12.25
C GLU A 164 -9.36 -18.47 -11.72
N TYR A 165 -9.77 -19.45 -10.92
CA TYR A 165 -8.83 -20.42 -10.35
C TYR A 165 -8.25 -21.38 -11.40
N GLU A 166 -9.01 -21.72 -12.45
CA GLU A 166 -8.48 -22.49 -13.58
C GLU A 166 -7.41 -21.69 -14.32
N TYR A 167 -7.62 -20.39 -14.55
CA TYR A 167 -6.62 -19.51 -15.14
C TYR A 167 -5.34 -19.47 -14.30
N VAL A 168 -5.45 -19.23 -12.98
CA VAL A 168 -4.28 -19.20 -12.09
C VAL A 168 -3.53 -20.53 -12.12
N ARG A 169 -4.24 -21.67 -12.00
CA ARG A 169 -3.62 -23.00 -12.03
C ARG A 169 -2.87 -23.29 -13.34
N ASN A 170 -3.40 -22.82 -14.47
CA ASN A 170 -2.78 -23.05 -15.77
C ASN A 170 -1.60 -22.11 -16.06
N ASN A 171 -1.57 -20.93 -15.44
CA ASN A 171 -0.56 -19.90 -15.70
C ASN A 171 0.48 -19.75 -14.58
N CYS A 172 0.29 -20.40 -13.43
CA CYS A 172 1.16 -20.32 -12.27
C CYS A 172 1.39 -21.70 -11.65
N VAL A 173 2.42 -22.40 -12.13
CA VAL A 173 2.78 -23.73 -11.63
C VAL A 173 3.24 -23.63 -10.18
N ASN A 174 2.68 -24.49 -9.32
CA ASN A 174 2.99 -24.59 -7.88
C ASN A 174 2.77 -23.31 -7.06
N CYS A 175 2.02 -22.36 -7.59
CA CYS A 175 1.67 -21.15 -6.86
C CYS A 175 0.59 -21.41 -5.82
N LYS A 176 0.72 -20.76 -4.66
CA LYS A 176 -0.31 -20.77 -3.60
C LYS A 176 -1.07 -19.46 -3.67
N VAL A 177 -2.40 -19.51 -3.79
CA VAL A 177 -3.25 -18.33 -3.59
C VAL A 177 -3.12 -17.92 -2.13
N ILE A 178 -2.68 -16.69 -1.88
CA ILE A 178 -2.46 -16.14 -0.54
C ILE A 178 -3.44 -15.01 -0.19
N LEU A 179 -4.05 -14.37 -1.20
CA LEU A 179 -5.09 -13.36 -1.00
C LEU A 179 -6.13 -13.43 -2.12
N GLN A 180 -7.37 -13.12 -1.77
CA GLN A 180 -8.43 -12.79 -2.71
C GLN A 180 -9.10 -11.49 -2.26
N SER A 181 -9.27 -10.53 -3.17
CA SER A 181 -9.87 -9.24 -2.84
C SER A 181 -10.78 -8.71 -3.96
N LEU A 182 -11.93 -8.16 -3.56
CA LEU A 182 -12.86 -7.48 -4.46
C LEU A 182 -12.54 -5.98 -4.53
N LYS A 183 -12.37 -5.45 -5.74
CA LYS A 183 -12.16 -4.02 -6.01
C LYS A 183 -13.17 -3.48 -7.01
N PHE A 184 -13.45 -2.18 -6.91
CA PHE A 184 -14.26 -1.47 -7.88
C PHE A 184 -13.43 -0.37 -8.53
N TYR A 185 -13.32 -0.39 -9.85
CA TYR A 185 -12.66 0.65 -10.63
C TYR A 185 -13.61 1.16 -11.71
N GLY A 186 -13.84 2.48 -11.75
CA GLY A 186 -14.84 3.07 -12.65
C GLY A 186 -16.26 2.48 -12.48
N GLY A 187 -16.60 2.00 -11.27
CA GLY A 187 -17.87 1.32 -10.98
C GLY A 187 -17.95 -0.14 -11.44
N LYS A 188 -16.91 -0.68 -12.10
CA LYS A 188 -16.84 -2.08 -12.48
C LYS A 188 -16.19 -2.93 -11.38
N PRO A 189 -16.74 -4.12 -11.07
CA PRO A 189 -16.16 -5.03 -10.10
C PRO A 189 -15.01 -5.85 -10.71
N PHE A 190 -13.93 -6.01 -9.94
CA PHE A 190 -12.77 -6.82 -10.27
C PHE A 190 -12.44 -7.71 -9.08
N ASP A 191 -12.11 -8.98 -9.34
CA ASP A 191 -11.52 -9.86 -8.34
C ASP A 191 -10.01 -9.92 -8.53
N ILE A 192 -9.25 -9.85 -7.43
CA ILE A 192 -7.79 -9.89 -7.46
C ILE A 192 -7.33 -11.09 -6.65
N LEU A 193 -6.68 -12.05 -7.31
CA LEU A 193 -6.01 -13.17 -6.66
C LEU A 193 -4.51 -12.89 -6.58
N GLN A 194 -3.99 -12.78 -5.36
CA GLN A 194 -2.55 -12.72 -5.14
C GLN A 194 -2.02 -14.12 -4.87
N VAL A 195 -0.92 -14.48 -5.53
CA VAL A 195 -0.28 -15.78 -5.39
C VAL A 195 1.17 -15.65 -4.99
N LYS A 196 1.63 -16.57 -4.12
CA LYS A 196 3.04 -16.79 -3.81
C LYS A 196 3.58 -17.89 -4.74
N ARG A 197 4.64 -17.57 -5.47
CA ARG A 197 5.40 -18.52 -6.30
C ARG A 197 6.41 -19.32 -5.46
N GLU A 198 6.99 -20.38 -6.03
CA GLU A 198 7.99 -21.20 -5.34
C GLU A 198 9.25 -20.43 -4.94
N ASP A 199 9.65 -19.44 -5.74
CA ASP A 199 10.79 -18.55 -5.48
C ASP A 199 10.51 -17.49 -4.40
N GLY A 200 9.30 -17.50 -3.82
CA GLY A 200 8.85 -16.54 -2.82
C GLY A 200 8.26 -15.26 -3.41
N ASN A 201 8.34 -15.05 -4.73
CA ASN A 201 7.81 -13.84 -5.36
C ASN A 201 6.28 -13.83 -5.35
N ILE A 202 5.73 -12.63 -5.22
CA ILE A 202 4.30 -12.37 -5.19
C ILE A 202 3.83 -11.90 -6.57
N GLN A 203 2.70 -12.42 -7.03
CA GLN A 203 2.07 -12.06 -8.30
C GLN A 203 0.57 -11.83 -8.12
N ASP A 204 0.06 -10.73 -8.67
CA ASP A 204 -1.38 -10.46 -8.74
C ASP A 204 -1.96 -10.96 -10.07
N TYR A 205 -3.15 -11.56 -10.00
CA TYR A 205 -4.04 -11.84 -11.14
C TYR A 205 -5.32 -11.05 -10.95
N ILE A 206 -5.67 -10.21 -11.92
CA ILE A 206 -6.83 -9.32 -11.86
C ILE A 206 -7.88 -9.80 -12.86
N PHE A 207 -9.08 -10.06 -12.38
CA PHE A 207 -10.20 -10.61 -13.14
C PHE A 207 -11.32 -9.58 -13.27
N ASP A 208 -11.81 -9.36 -14.49
CA ASP A 208 -13.05 -8.61 -14.72
C ASP A 208 -14.24 -9.56 -14.51
N ILE A 209 -14.92 -9.37 -13.39
CA ILE A 209 -16.04 -10.21 -12.95
C ILE A 209 -17.39 -9.56 -13.25
N SER A 210 -17.43 -8.47 -14.04
CA SER A 210 -18.64 -7.72 -14.37
C SER A 210 -19.73 -8.58 -15.02
N SER A 211 -19.34 -9.69 -15.65
CA SER A 211 -20.24 -10.62 -16.33
C SER A 211 -21.17 -11.37 -15.37
N PHE A 212 -20.75 -11.63 -14.13
CA PHE A 212 -21.52 -12.43 -13.16
C PHE A 212 -21.64 -11.84 -11.75
N PHE A 213 -20.80 -10.87 -11.37
CA PHE A 213 -20.87 -10.25 -10.05
C PHE A 213 -22.24 -9.61 -9.77
N GLY A 214 -22.83 -9.93 -8.61
CA GLY A 214 -24.14 -9.41 -8.19
C GLY A 214 -25.35 -10.03 -8.89
N LYS A 215 -25.17 -10.99 -9.82
CA LYS A 215 -26.29 -11.61 -10.56
C LYS A 215 -26.93 -12.81 -9.87
N GLY A 216 -26.47 -13.18 -8.67
CA GLY A 216 -26.89 -14.37 -7.94
C GLY A 216 -26.39 -15.65 -8.60
N PHE A 217 -25.99 -16.64 -7.79
CA PHE A 217 -25.77 -17.99 -8.31
C PHE A 217 -27.15 -18.55 -8.66
N LYS A 218 -27.43 -18.76 -9.95
CA LYS A 218 -28.58 -19.56 -10.38
C LYS A 218 -28.26 -21.03 -10.24
#